data_AF-A0A967H6W3-F1
#
_entry.id   AF-A0A967H6W3-F1
#
_cell.length_a   1.000
_cell.length_b   1.000
_cell.length_c   1.000
_cell.angle_alpha   90.00
_cell.angle_beta   90.00
_cell.angle_gamma   90.00
#
_symmetry.space_group_name_H-M   'P 1'
#
loop_
_entity.id
_entity.type
_entity.pdbx_description
1 polymer ?
#
loop_
_entity_poly.entity_id
_entity_poly.type
_entity_poly.pdbx_seq_one_letter_code
_entity_poly.pdbx_strand_id
1 'polypeptide(L)'
;VLLRKAVVADRRWVSFIVVCICLAISAFYELIEWWVAILSGESAEAFLGTQGYIWDTQSDMMLALVGSIMALALLSRVHDKQIRQVERGAK
;
A
#
# COMPACT_ATOMS: atom_id res chain seq x y z
N VAL A 1 -6.82 -7.22 -11.80
CA VAL A 1 -8.28 -7.49 -11.70
C VAL A 1 -9.11 -6.31 -12.18
N LEU A 2 -8.92 -5.11 -11.61
CA LEU A 2 -9.70 -3.90 -11.96
C LEU A 2 -9.65 -3.56 -13.46
N LEU A 3 -8.45 -3.53 -14.06
CA LEU A 3 -8.27 -3.29 -15.49
C LEU A 3 -8.82 -4.45 -16.34
N ARG A 4 -8.44 -5.70 -16.02
CA ARG A 4 -8.85 -6.90 -16.78
C ARG A 4 -10.37 -7.14 -16.81
N LYS A 5 -11.07 -6.80 -15.73
CA LYS A 5 -12.53 -6.92 -15.63
C LYS A 5 -13.28 -5.65 -16.03
N ALA A 6 -12.59 -4.62 -16.52
CA ALA A 6 -13.15 -3.31 -16.87
C ALA A 6 -14.00 -2.67 -15.76
N VAL A 7 -13.66 -2.94 -14.49
CA VAL A 7 -14.38 -2.37 -13.32
C VAL A 7 -14.11 -0.88 -13.19
N VAL A 8 -12.91 -0.45 -13.55
CA VAL A 8 -12.51 0.97 -13.62
C VAL A 8 -11.85 1.19 -14.98
N ALA A 9 -12.47 2.02 -15.82
CA ALA A 9 -12.01 2.27 -17.18
C ALA A 9 -10.82 3.26 -17.23
N ASP A 10 -10.77 4.21 -16.29
CA ASP A 10 -9.74 5.24 -16.28
C ASP A 10 -8.49 4.80 -15.51
N ARG A 11 -7.34 4.91 -16.17
CA ARG A 11 -6.05 4.49 -15.61
C ARG A 11 -5.59 5.35 -14.44
N ARG A 12 -5.94 6.64 -14.41
CA ARG A 12 -5.59 7.56 -13.33
C ARG A 12 -6.38 7.19 -12.07
N TRP A 13 -7.64 6.80 -12.23
CA TRP A 13 -8.45 6.28 -11.13
C TRP A 13 -7.89 4.98 -10.54
N VAL A 14 -7.42 4.06 -11.39
CA VAL A 14 -6.75 2.84 -10.90
C VAL A 14 -5.48 3.19 -10.11
N SER A 15 -4.65 4.10 -10.63
CA SER A 15 -3.45 4.56 -9.91
C SER A 15 -3.79 5.20 -8.56
N PHE A 16 -4.81 6.06 -8.50
CA PHE A 16 -5.28 6.66 -7.27
C PHE A 16 -5.74 5.62 -6.25
N ILE A 17 -6.59 4.67 -6.66
CA ILE A 17 -7.08 3.60 -5.80
C ILE A 17 -5.94 2.75 -5.25
N VAL A 18 -4.93 2.43 -6.08
CA VAL A 18 -3.76 1.66 -5.64
C VAL A 18 -3.01 2.39 -4.53
N VAL A 19 -2.73 3.68 -4.71
CA VAL A 19 -2.05 4.50 -3.69
C VAL A 19 -2.89 4.56 -2.40
N CYS A 20 -4.19 4.79 -2.50
CA CYS A 20 -5.09 4.83 -1.35
C CYS A 20 -5.11 3.50 -0.59
N ILE A 21 -5.13 2.36 -1.29
CA ILE A 21 -5.11 1.04 -0.65
C ILE A 21 -3.77 0.79 0.06
N CYS A 22 -2.65 1.12 -0.58
CA CYS A 22 -1.33 1.00 0.05
C CYS A 22 -1.23 1.82 1.33
N LEU A 23 -1.67 3.08 1.29
CA LEU A 23 -1.72 3.94 2.47
C LEU A 23 -2.69 3.43 3.54
N ALA A 24 -3.88 2.99 3.14
CA ALA A 24 -4.87 2.47 4.09
C ALA A 24 -4.37 1.23 4.83
N ILE A 25 -3.65 0.33 4.15
CA ILE A 25 -3.06 -0.85 4.77
C ILE A 25 -1.95 -0.44 5.75
N SER A 26 -1.06 0.47 5.35
CA SER A 26 0.00 1.00 6.23
C SER A 26 -0.60 1.65 7.48
N ALA A 27 -1.52 2.60 7.32
CA ALA A 27 -2.19 3.25 8.44
C ALA A 27 -2.98 2.27 9.32
N PHE A 28 -3.58 1.23 8.74
CA PHE A 28 -4.30 0.22 9.51
C PHE A 28 -3.36 -0.64 10.36
N TYR A 29 -2.18 -0.99 9.85
CA TYR A 29 -1.17 -1.71 10.62
C TYR A 29 -0.74 -0.92 11.86
N GLU A 30 -0.48 0.37 11.70
CA GLU A 30 -0.12 1.30 12.79
C GLU A 30 -1.22 1.41 13.86
N LEU A 31 -2.50 1.38 13.46
CA LEU A 31 -3.62 1.35 14.40
C LEU A 31 -3.63 0.05 15.23
N ILE A 32 -3.24 -1.08 14.64
CA ILE A 32 -3.11 -2.35 15.36
C ILE A 32 -1.97 -2.26 16.37
N GLU A 33 -0.82 -1.71 15.99
CA GLU A 33 0.30 -1.52 16.91
C GLU A 33 -0.08 -0.61 18.08
N TRP A 34 -0.79 0.49 17.82
CA TRP A 34 -1.33 1.36 18.87
C TRP A 34 -2.28 0.61 19.82
N TRP A 35 -3.17 -0.24 19.29
CA TRP A 35 -4.05 -1.06 20.11
C TRP A 35 -3.28 -2.08 20.97
N VAL A 36 -2.29 -2.76 20.41
CA VAL A 36 -1.44 -3.70 21.13
C VAL A 36 -0.68 -2.99 22.25
N ALA A 37 -0.13 -1.81 22.00
CA ALA A 37 0.56 -1.00 23.00
C ALA A 37 -0.35 -0.66 24.20
N ILE A 38 -1.62 -0.30 23.95
CA ILE A 38 -2.60 -0.05 25.03
C ILE A 38 -2.90 -1.31 25.85
N LEU A 39 -3.07 -2.46 25.18
CA LEU A 39 -3.46 -3.72 25.83
C LEU A 39 -2.34 -4.37 26.65
N SER A 40 -1.08 -4.19 26.24
CA SER A 40 0.07 -4.77 26.94
C SER A 40 0.37 -4.12 28.28
N GLY A 41 -0.20 -2.95 28.59
CA GLY A 41 -0.01 -2.26 29.87
C GLY A 41 1.43 -1.77 30.12
N GLU A 42 2.34 -1.97 29.16
CA GLU A 42 3.61 -1.29 29.12
C GLU A 42 3.39 0.18 28.77
N SER A 43 4.19 1.07 29.37
CA SER A 43 4.29 2.44 28.86
C SER A 43 4.54 2.37 27.37
N ALA A 44 3.84 3.19 26.61
CA ALA A 44 3.93 3.27 25.16
C ALA A 44 5.40 3.23 24.64
N GLU A 45 6.40 3.64 25.41
CA GLU A 45 7.82 3.56 25.07
C GLU A 45 8.44 2.14 24.93
N ALA A 46 7.88 1.08 25.52
CA ALA A 46 8.47 -0.27 25.45
C ALA A 46 7.84 -1.17 24.38
N PHE A 47 6.63 -0.83 23.90
CA PHE A 47 5.88 -1.58 22.90
C PHE A 47 5.14 -0.72 21.85
N LEU A 48 5.28 0.61 21.84
CA LEU A 48 5.12 1.34 20.58
C LEU A 48 6.26 0.84 19.72
N GLY A 49 5.92 0.15 18.65
CA GLY A 49 6.82 -0.34 17.62
C GLY A 49 7.67 0.73 16.94
N THR A 50 7.81 1.93 17.52
CA THR A 50 8.90 2.84 17.18
C THR A 50 10.16 2.00 17.08
N GLN A 51 10.82 2.04 15.93
CA GLN A 51 12.17 1.52 15.77
C GLN A 51 13.19 2.34 16.61
N GLY A 52 12.79 2.85 17.77
CA GLY A 52 13.52 3.73 18.66
C GLY A 52 13.26 5.23 18.48
N TYR A 53 12.25 5.66 17.69
CA TYR A 53 12.00 7.09 17.45
C TYR A 53 10.53 7.48 17.15
N ILE A 54 10.18 8.72 17.50
CA ILE A 54 8.79 9.26 17.53
C ILE A 54 8.10 9.31 16.15
N TRP A 55 8.86 9.32 15.06
CA TRP A 55 8.32 9.54 13.71
C TRP A 55 8.08 8.24 12.92
N ASP A 56 8.14 7.09 13.56
CA ASP A 56 8.11 5.78 12.90
C ASP A 56 6.85 5.58 12.06
N THR A 57 5.67 5.75 12.67
CA THR A 57 4.37 5.69 11.99
C THR A 57 4.28 6.60 10.76
N GLN A 58 4.83 7.81 10.86
CA GLN A 58 4.80 8.75 9.72
C GLN A 58 5.76 8.33 8.62
N SER A 59 6.92 7.81 9.01
CA SER A 59 7.96 7.34 8.10
C SER A 59 7.48 6.13 7.31
N ASP A 60 6.78 5.20 7.97
CA ASP A 60 6.19 4.02 7.34
C ASP A 60 5.10 4.36 6.33
N MET A 61 4.19 5.27 6.69
CA MET A 61 3.19 5.79 5.75
C MET A 61 3.84 6.54 4.57
N MET A 62 4.91 7.30 4.80
CA MET A 62 5.64 7.99 3.74
C MET A 62 6.33 6.99 2.80
N LEU A 63 6.95 5.95 3.35
CA LEU A 63 7.59 4.89 2.57
C LEU A 63 6.55 4.11 1.75
N ALA A 64 5.38 3.82 2.31
CA ALA A 64 4.26 3.20 1.59
C ALA A 64 3.78 4.08 0.44
N LEU A 65 3.65 5.40 0.66
CA LEU A 65 3.30 6.36 -0.38
C LEU A 65 4.32 6.36 -1.52
N VAL A 66 5.60 6.59 -1.20
CA VAL A 66 6.68 6.64 -2.19
C VAL A 66 6.80 5.32 -2.93
N GLY A 67 6.77 4.19 -2.22
CA GLY A 67 6.83 2.85 -2.79
C GLY A 67 5.67 2.59 -3.76
N SER A 68 4.43 2.98 -3.40
CA SER A 68 3.27 2.82 -4.29
C SER A 68 3.38 3.67 -5.57
N ILE A 69 3.86 4.91 -5.46
CA ILE A 69 4.11 5.79 -6.61
C ILE A 69 5.22 5.21 -7.50
N MET A 70 6.32 4.76 -6.91
CA MET A 70 7.43 4.15 -7.65
C MET A 70 6.99 2.86 -8.36
N ALA A 71 6.21 2.00 -7.70
CA ALA A 71 5.67 0.79 -8.30
C ALA A 71 4.78 1.13 -9.51
N LEU A 72 3.91 2.14 -9.39
CA LEU A 72 3.10 2.60 -10.51
C LEU A 72 3.95 3.21 -11.63
N ALA A 73 4.99 4.00 -11.33
CA ALA A 73 5.85 4.60 -12.34
C ALA A 73 6.68 3.56 -13.11
N LEU A 74 7.24 2.57 -12.41
CA LEU A 74 8.20 1.62 -12.96
C LEU A 74 7.53 0.36 -13.54
N LEU A 75 6.51 -0.18 -12.87
CA LEU A 75 5.97 -1.50 -13.17
C LEU A 75 4.68 -1.46 -14.01
N SER A 76 3.98 -0.33 -14.09
CA SER A 76 2.69 -0.27 -14.80
C SER A 76 2.80 -0.69 -16.27
N ARG A 77 3.91 -0.35 -16.95
CA ARG A 77 4.11 -0.74 -18.36
C ARG A 77 4.35 -2.24 -18.52
N VAL A 78 5.05 -2.86 -17.58
CA VAL A 78 5.30 -4.30 -17.58
C VAL A 78 3.99 -5.04 -17.31
N HIS A 79 3.23 -4.57 -16.34
CA HIS A 79 1.92 -5.11 -16.01
C HIS A 79 0.96 -5.06 -17.22
N ASP A 80 0.89 -3.94 -17.95
CA ASP A 80 0.06 -3.84 -19.16
C ASP A 80 0.47 -4.84 -20.26
N LYS A 81 1.77 -5.11 -20.40
CA LYS A 81 2.27 -6.11 -21.36
C LYS A 81 1.84 -7.51 -20.95
N GLN A 82 1.93 -7.83 -19.66
CA GLN A 82 1.50 -9.11 -19.11
C GLN A 82 0.00 -9.33 -19.28
N ILE A 83 -0.84 -8.32 -19.00
CA ILE A 83 -2.29 -8.40 -19.26
C ILE A 83 -2.56 -8.75 -20.73
N ARG A 84 -1.93 -8.03 -21.67
CA ARG A 84 -2.11 -8.27 -23.11
C ARG A 84 -1.64 -9.65 -23.55
N GLN A 85 -0.58 -10.19 -22.97
CA GLN A 85 -0.11 -11.54 -23.26
C GLN A 85 -1.13 -12.60 -22.82
N VAL A 86 -1.68 -12.45 -21.61
CA VAL A 86 -2.72 -13.35 -21.09
C VAL A 86 -3.99 -13.29 -21.93
N GLU A 87 -4.42 -12.10 -22.37
CA GLU A 87 -5.58 -11.94 -23.25
C GLU A 87 -5.37 -12.53 -24.65
N ARG A 88 -4.13 -12.53 -25.16
CA ARG A 88 -3.79 -13.14 -26.45
C ARG A 88 -3.70 -14.66 -26.40
N GLY A 89 -3.21 -15.23 -25.31
CA GLY A 89 -3.15 -16.69 -25.13
C GLY A 89 -4.49 -17.34 -24.75
N ALA A 90 -5.49 -16.54 -24.36
CA ALA A 90 -6.85 -17.00 -24.10
C ALA A 90 -7.76 -17.00 -25.36
N LYS A 91 -7.23 -16.52 -26.51
CA LYS A 91 -7.85 -16.62 -27.83
C LYS A 91 -7.22 -17.76 -28.62
#